data_AF-A0A4U6RH83-F1
#
_entry.id   AF-A0A4U6RH83-F1
#
_cell.length_a   1.000
_cell.length_b   1.000
_cell.length_c   1.000
_cell.angle_alpha   90.00
_cell.angle_beta   90.00
_cell.angle_gamma   90.00
#
_symmetry.space_group_name_H-M   'P 1'
#
loop_
_entity.id
_entity.type
_entity.pdbx_description
1 polymer ?
#
loop_
_entity_poly.entity_id
_entity_poly.type
_entity_poly.pdbx_seq_one_letter_code
_entity_poly.pdbx_strand_id
1 'polypeptide(L)'
;MPVTLKNHTQDANTELLDENFPPVPAIPSLNHKPPLESEKIVLGTSSSRIKIWADSDNSSMMDWVDDIPGSGDEGRSRLLQYWNGQPPAEYKLTHRQFWRQVDGSYTRLPEGNSKTIKYTKTFGISATDSETISAELGVDAGSLKSKLSSTFSHSVTTSTQVSQEMTESIEAPKAGKIRVWMAWQLCDEIVALDRNGNLIAAGDQGSANRRADVSWMRGIFVAISGAWVYYKSARAVFPSDTIINAQADFDAVR
;
A
#
# COMPACT_ATOMS: atom_id res chain seq x y z
N MET A 1 2.87 -26.03 -36.61
CA MET A 1 3.27 -24.60 -36.78
C MET A 1 2.34 -23.77 -35.92
N PRO A 2 2.81 -23.11 -34.85
CA PRO A 2 1.93 -22.33 -33.99
C PRO A 2 1.66 -20.96 -34.60
N VAL A 3 0.38 -20.64 -34.75
CA VAL A 3 -0.14 -19.37 -35.26
C VAL A 3 0.12 -18.30 -34.21
N THR A 4 0.92 -17.29 -34.57
CA THR A 4 1.13 -16.09 -33.76
C THR A 4 -0.07 -15.16 -33.91
N LEU A 5 -0.87 -15.02 -32.86
CA LEU A 5 -1.91 -13.97 -32.78
C LEU A 5 -1.22 -12.62 -32.51
N LYS A 6 -1.12 -11.79 -33.55
CA LYS A 6 -0.80 -10.37 -33.41
C LYS A 6 -2.08 -9.63 -33.00
N ASN A 7 -2.19 -9.24 -31.73
CA ASN A 7 -3.21 -8.29 -31.30
C ASN A 7 -2.76 -6.87 -31.67
N HIS A 8 -3.35 -6.36 -32.75
CA HIS A 8 -3.21 -4.98 -33.21
C HIS A 8 -4.33 -4.13 -32.60
N THR A 9 -4.05 -3.46 -31.48
CA THR A 9 -4.38 -2.06 -31.15
C THR A 9 -3.94 -1.83 -29.70
N GLN A 10 -2.65 -1.53 -29.57
CA GLN A 10 -2.05 -0.94 -28.38
C GLN A 10 -2.12 0.57 -28.65
N ASP A 11 -3.12 1.25 -28.06
CA ASP A 11 -3.27 2.69 -28.26
C ASP A 11 -2.08 3.44 -27.67
N ALA A 12 -1.75 4.58 -28.30
CA ALA A 12 -0.51 5.35 -28.21
C ALA A 12 -0.16 5.99 -26.84
N ASN A 13 -0.78 5.55 -25.74
CA ASN A 13 -0.41 5.96 -24.38
C ASN A 13 0.43 4.91 -23.63
N THR A 14 0.89 3.87 -24.32
CA THR A 14 1.73 2.80 -23.73
C THR A 14 3.24 3.05 -23.89
N GLU A 15 3.66 4.15 -24.54
CA GLU A 15 5.07 4.41 -24.89
C GLU A 15 5.94 4.99 -23.77
N LEU A 16 5.46 5.06 -22.52
CA LEU A 16 6.28 5.51 -21.37
C LEU A 16 6.08 4.65 -20.11
N LEU A 17 5.90 3.34 -20.27
CA LEU A 17 6.10 2.45 -19.14
C LEU A 17 7.57 2.10 -19.06
N ASP A 18 8.24 2.72 -18.10
CA ASP A 18 9.55 2.29 -17.61
C ASP A 18 9.52 0.76 -17.43
N GLU A 19 10.57 0.03 -17.81
CA GLU A 19 10.63 -1.45 -17.84
C GLU A 19 10.38 -2.09 -16.46
N ASN A 20 10.19 -1.28 -15.42
CA ASN A 20 10.08 -1.67 -14.02
C ASN A 20 8.65 -1.58 -13.44
N PHE A 21 7.62 -1.19 -14.20
CA PHE A 21 6.25 -1.15 -13.67
C PHE A 21 5.54 -2.52 -13.72
N PRO A 22 4.61 -2.79 -12.78
CA PRO A 22 3.80 -4.00 -12.83
C PRO A 22 2.95 -4.04 -14.12
N PRO A 23 2.59 -5.22 -14.63
CA PRO A 23 1.69 -5.31 -15.78
C PRO A 23 0.30 -4.80 -15.42
N VAL A 24 -0.27 -3.97 -16.30
CA VAL A 24 -1.66 -3.50 -16.16
C VAL A 24 -2.60 -4.70 -16.34
N PRO A 25 -3.60 -4.92 -15.46
CA PRO A 25 -4.52 -6.03 -15.59
C PRO A 25 -5.25 -6.05 -16.94
N ALA A 26 -5.23 -7.21 -17.60
CA ALA A 26 -5.90 -7.39 -18.88
C ALA A 26 -7.42 -7.37 -18.75
N ILE A 27 -8.10 -7.02 -19.83
CA ILE A 27 -9.56 -7.11 -19.98
C ILE A 27 -9.84 -8.25 -20.97
N PRO A 28 -9.94 -9.51 -20.52
CA PRO A 28 -10.02 -10.66 -21.44
C PRO A 28 -11.41 -10.87 -22.05
N SER A 29 -12.47 -10.32 -21.44
CA SER A 29 -13.83 -10.43 -21.98
C SER A 29 -14.73 -9.30 -21.49
N LEU A 30 -15.84 -9.09 -22.20
CA LEU A 30 -16.88 -8.12 -21.85
C LEU A 30 -17.42 -8.31 -20.42
N ASN A 31 -17.52 -9.56 -19.97
CA ASN A 31 -18.08 -9.92 -18.66
C ASN A 31 -17.04 -10.07 -17.55
N HIS A 32 -15.76 -9.92 -17.88
CA HIS A 32 -14.70 -9.96 -16.89
C HIS A 32 -14.74 -8.70 -16.02
N LYS A 33 -15.07 -8.87 -14.75
CA LYS A 33 -14.84 -7.81 -13.75
C LYS A 33 -13.36 -7.90 -13.37
N PRO A 34 -12.54 -6.89 -13.72
CA PRO A 34 -11.12 -6.90 -13.35
C PRO A 34 -10.96 -6.94 -11.81
N PRO A 35 -9.82 -7.41 -11.30
CA PRO A 35 -9.51 -7.35 -9.88
C PRO A 35 -9.40 -5.89 -9.40
N LEU A 36 -9.55 -5.64 -8.10
CA LEU A 36 -9.37 -4.28 -7.55
C LEU A 36 -7.90 -3.83 -7.52
N GLU A 37 -6.97 -4.79 -7.44
CA GLU A 37 -5.53 -4.58 -7.47
C GLU A 37 -4.91 -5.57 -8.46
N SER A 38 -3.86 -5.16 -9.17
CA SER A 38 -3.04 -6.08 -9.99
C SER A 38 -2.21 -7.01 -9.12
N GLU A 39 -1.51 -7.94 -9.78
CA GLU A 39 -0.37 -8.60 -9.15
C GLU A 39 0.67 -7.58 -8.70
N LYS A 40 1.29 -7.88 -7.55
CA LYS A 40 2.29 -7.02 -6.92
C LYS A 40 3.68 -7.46 -7.37
N ILE A 41 4.51 -6.52 -7.81
CA ILE A 41 5.94 -6.76 -8.02
C ILE A 41 6.72 -6.33 -6.79
N VAL A 42 7.75 -7.08 -6.41
CA VAL A 42 8.64 -6.72 -5.29
C VAL A 42 9.79 -5.91 -5.83
N LEU A 43 9.95 -4.69 -5.31
CA LEU A 43 11.07 -3.81 -5.65
C LEU A 43 12.24 -3.96 -4.68
N GLY A 44 11.95 -4.28 -3.41
CA GLY A 44 12.99 -4.47 -2.41
C GLY A 44 12.48 -5.09 -1.13
N THR A 45 13.41 -5.61 -0.34
CA THR A 45 13.15 -6.11 1.01
C THR A 45 14.21 -5.61 1.97
N SER A 46 13.83 -5.35 3.22
CA SER A 46 14.73 -4.97 4.29
C SER A 46 14.47 -5.83 5.54
N SER A 47 15.53 -6.07 6.32
CA SER A 47 15.45 -6.64 7.66
C SER A 47 15.10 -5.61 8.74
N SER A 48 14.88 -4.34 8.35
CA SER A 48 14.33 -3.33 9.25
C SER A 48 13.02 -3.80 9.86
N ARG A 49 12.79 -3.45 11.12
CA ARG A 49 11.55 -3.76 11.83
C ARG A 49 10.73 -2.48 12.01
N ILE A 50 9.43 -2.67 12.18
CA ILE A 50 8.51 -1.61 12.57
C ILE A 50 8.35 -1.63 14.08
N LYS A 51 8.08 -0.45 14.64
CA LYS A 51 7.69 -0.27 16.02
C LYS A 51 6.29 -0.80 16.27
N ILE A 52 6.06 -1.21 17.50
CA ILE A 52 4.75 -1.58 18.03
C ILE A 52 4.26 -0.47 18.95
N TRP A 53 2.94 -0.28 18.94
CA TRP A 53 2.29 0.61 19.89
C TRP A 53 2.19 -0.12 21.23
N ALA A 54 2.70 0.50 22.29
CA ALA A 54 2.55 0.04 23.66
C ALA A 54 1.53 0.92 24.38
N ASP A 55 0.61 0.29 25.09
CA ASP A 55 -0.46 0.94 25.84
C ASP A 55 -0.50 0.37 27.25
N SER A 56 -0.14 1.20 28.24
CA SER A 56 -0.01 0.80 29.63
C SER A 56 -1.35 0.48 30.28
N ASP A 57 -1.37 -0.61 31.05
CA ASP A 57 -2.58 -1.08 31.73
C ASP A 57 -3.05 -0.18 32.87
N ASN A 58 -2.14 0.60 33.45
CA ASN A 58 -2.38 1.25 34.74
C ASN A 58 -1.74 2.63 34.91
N SER A 59 -0.98 3.11 33.92
CA SER A 59 -0.26 4.39 34.03
C SER A 59 -0.67 5.43 32.99
N SER A 60 -1.66 5.14 32.13
CA SER A 60 -2.07 5.99 30.98
C SER A 60 -0.93 6.34 30.02
N MET A 61 0.20 5.63 30.13
CA MET A 61 1.36 5.83 29.26
C MET A 61 1.15 5.05 27.98
N MET A 62 1.45 5.69 26.85
CA MET A 62 1.43 5.06 25.54
C MET A 62 2.62 5.56 24.74
N ASP A 63 3.27 4.68 23.99
CA ASP A 63 4.45 5.03 23.20
C ASP A 63 4.71 4.00 22.09
N TRP A 64 5.50 4.40 21.09
CA TRP A 64 6.02 3.50 20.07
C TRP A 64 7.35 2.90 20.53
N VAL A 65 7.36 1.60 20.79
CA VAL A 65 8.55 0.86 21.21
C VAL A 65 8.97 -0.10 20.11
N ASP A 66 10.24 -0.46 20.11
CA ASP A 66 10.71 -1.51 19.22
C ASP A 66 10.06 -2.85 19.58
N ASP A 67 9.88 -3.71 18.58
CA ASP A 67 9.26 -5.03 18.74
C ASP A 67 10.24 -6.13 19.17
N ILE A 68 11.49 -5.76 19.46
CA ILE A 68 12.52 -6.61 20.04
C ILE A 68 12.75 -6.20 21.49
N PRO A 69 12.62 -7.15 22.45
CA PRO A 69 12.95 -6.88 23.84
C PRO A 69 14.39 -6.36 24.02
N GLY A 70 14.53 -5.25 24.74
CA GLY A 70 15.82 -4.63 25.05
C GLY A 70 16.43 -3.80 23.92
N SER A 71 15.82 -3.75 22.74
CA SER A 71 16.25 -2.83 21.68
C SER A 71 15.67 -1.42 21.89
N GLY A 72 16.27 -0.45 21.20
CA GLY A 72 15.89 0.96 21.24
C GLY A 72 16.97 1.86 21.85
N ASP A 73 16.82 3.16 21.64
CA ASP A 73 17.77 4.15 22.15
C ASP A 73 17.67 4.28 23.67
N GLU A 74 18.81 4.43 24.34
CA GLU A 74 18.84 4.81 25.74
C GLU A 74 18.08 6.14 25.96
N GLY A 75 17.29 6.22 27.03
CA GLY A 75 16.46 7.42 27.30
C GLY A 75 15.10 7.43 26.61
N ARG A 76 14.71 6.37 25.90
CA ARG A 76 13.34 6.20 25.33
C ARG A 76 12.58 5.05 25.98
N SER A 77 11.26 5.05 25.79
CA SER A 77 10.45 3.91 26.21
C SER A 77 10.86 2.68 25.39
N ARG A 78 10.92 1.51 26.04
CA ARG A 78 11.38 0.28 25.42
C ARG A 78 10.67 -0.95 25.95
N LEU A 79 10.45 -1.89 25.05
CA LEU A 79 9.98 -3.22 25.37
C LEU A 79 11.06 -3.96 26.16
N LEU A 80 10.72 -4.52 27.33
CA LEU A 80 11.67 -5.28 28.16
C LEU A 80 11.53 -6.78 27.94
N GLN A 81 10.29 -7.29 27.88
CA GLN A 81 9.98 -8.70 27.63
C GLN A 81 8.50 -8.88 27.33
N TYR A 82 8.17 -9.92 26.56
CA TYR A 82 6.79 -10.39 26.42
C TYR A 82 6.43 -11.32 27.58
N TRP A 83 5.22 -11.19 28.13
CA TRP A 83 4.78 -12.02 29.26
C TRP A 83 4.65 -13.50 28.90
N ASN A 84 4.36 -13.80 27.62
CA ASN A 84 4.34 -15.18 27.13
C ASN A 84 5.73 -15.72 26.77
N GLY A 85 6.80 -14.92 26.98
CA GLY A 85 8.19 -15.30 26.68
C GLY A 85 8.49 -15.48 25.20
N GLN A 86 7.53 -15.23 24.30
CA GLN A 86 7.71 -15.44 22.87
C GLN A 86 7.79 -14.07 22.17
N PRO A 87 8.79 -13.82 21.32
CA PRO A 87 8.81 -12.62 20.48
C PRO A 87 7.77 -12.70 19.35
N PRO A 88 7.47 -11.58 18.64
CA PRO A 88 6.70 -11.60 17.41
C PRO A 88 7.37 -12.47 16.36
N ALA A 89 6.55 -13.00 15.45
CA ALA A 89 7.07 -13.73 14.30
C ALA A 89 8.11 -12.85 13.58
N GLU A 90 9.18 -13.48 13.10
CA GLU A 90 10.11 -12.76 12.24
C GLU A 90 9.44 -12.38 10.93
N TYR A 91 9.72 -11.17 10.46
CA TYR A 91 9.21 -10.63 9.21
C TYR A 91 10.25 -9.75 8.54
N LYS A 92 10.02 -9.44 7.27
CA LYS A 92 10.76 -8.44 6.51
C LYS A 92 9.82 -7.34 6.07
N LEU A 93 10.32 -6.12 6.05
CA LEU A 93 9.65 -5.05 5.32
C LEU A 93 9.90 -5.25 3.84
N THR A 94 8.84 -5.18 3.06
CA THR A 94 8.87 -5.38 1.61
C THR A 94 8.28 -4.16 0.95
N HIS A 95 9.00 -3.58 0.00
CA HIS A 95 8.51 -2.56 -0.91
C HIS A 95 8.00 -3.24 -2.18
N ARG A 96 6.75 -2.98 -2.52
CA ARG A 96 6.05 -3.53 -3.67
C ARG A 96 5.38 -2.44 -4.48
N GLN A 97 5.12 -2.72 -5.74
CA GLN A 97 4.29 -1.88 -6.60
C GLN A 97 3.16 -2.69 -7.24
N PHE A 98 2.02 -2.04 -7.45
CA PHE A 98 0.86 -2.61 -8.14
C PHE A 98 -0.04 -1.52 -8.72
N TRP A 99 -0.94 -1.91 -9.62
CA TRP A 99 -2.02 -1.07 -10.12
C TRP A 99 -3.28 -1.26 -9.27
N ARG A 100 -3.84 -0.17 -8.77
CA ARG A 100 -5.15 -0.14 -8.12
C ARG A 100 -6.18 0.40 -9.10
N GLN A 101 -7.34 -0.24 -9.19
CA GLN A 101 -8.44 0.29 -9.97
C GLN A 101 -8.92 1.62 -9.36
N VAL A 102 -9.08 2.65 -10.19
CA VAL A 102 -9.67 3.92 -9.74
C VAL A 102 -11.18 3.73 -9.55
N ASP A 103 -11.68 4.13 -8.38
CA ASP A 103 -13.10 4.00 -8.06
C ASP A 103 -14.00 4.73 -9.08
N GLY A 104 -15.07 4.05 -9.49
CA GLY A 104 -16.01 4.59 -10.49
C GLY A 104 -15.52 4.58 -11.94
N SER A 105 -14.27 4.19 -12.21
CA SER A 105 -13.73 4.20 -13.58
C SER A 105 -14.26 3.08 -14.48
N TYR A 106 -14.64 1.92 -13.92
CA TYR A 106 -15.10 0.78 -14.73
C TYR A 106 -16.41 1.11 -15.47
N THR A 107 -16.35 1.10 -16.81
CA THR A 107 -17.49 1.41 -17.66
C THR A 107 -17.56 0.45 -18.85
N ARG A 108 -18.78 0.03 -19.17
CA ARG A 108 -19.13 -0.58 -20.44
C ARG A 108 -19.82 0.45 -21.32
N LEU A 109 -19.33 0.62 -22.54
CA LEU A 109 -19.84 1.59 -23.49
C LEU A 109 -20.36 0.83 -24.73
N PRO A 110 -21.68 0.84 -24.98
CA PRO A 110 -22.25 0.20 -26.17
C PRO A 110 -21.85 0.92 -27.47
N GLU A 111 -22.01 0.23 -28.59
CA GLU A 111 -21.88 0.81 -29.94
C GLU A 111 -22.62 2.15 -30.07
N GLY A 112 -22.01 3.09 -30.79
CA GLY A 112 -22.61 4.38 -31.13
C GLY A 112 -22.72 5.37 -29.97
N ASN A 113 -22.36 4.97 -28.75
CA ASN A 113 -22.39 5.85 -27.59
C ASN A 113 -20.97 6.34 -27.27
N SER A 114 -20.79 7.64 -27.14
CA SER A 114 -19.64 8.22 -26.45
C SER A 114 -20.00 8.51 -25.00
N LYS A 115 -19.00 8.59 -24.12
CA LYS A 115 -19.23 8.92 -22.71
C LYS A 115 -18.08 9.70 -22.14
N THR A 116 -18.40 10.78 -21.44
CA THR A 116 -17.45 11.47 -20.57
C THR A 116 -17.52 10.86 -19.18
N ILE A 117 -16.38 10.39 -18.67
CA ILE A 117 -16.24 9.87 -17.31
C ILE A 117 -15.53 10.89 -16.45
N LYS A 118 -16.09 11.13 -15.26
CA LYS A 118 -15.45 11.86 -14.19
C LYS A 118 -15.02 10.89 -13.10
N TYR A 119 -13.80 11.01 -12.64
CA TYR A 119 -13.29 10.22 -11.51
C TYR A 119 -12.32 11.05 -10.67
N THR A 120 -12.24 10.74 -9.39
CA THR A 120 -11.31 11.42 -8.49
C THR A 120 -10.04 10.60 -8.35
N LYS A 121 -8.91 11.25 -8.61
CA LYS A 121 -7.58 10.72 -8.37
C LYS A 121 -7.05 11.33 -7.08
N THR A 122 -6.75 10.49 -6.10
CA THR A 122 -6.08 10.90 -4.86
C THR A 122 -4.69 10.31 -4.82
N PHE A 123 -3.66 11.14 -4.66
CA PHE A 123 -2.27 10.72 -4.58
C PHE A 123 -1.56 11.40 -3.41
N GLY A 124 -0.42 10.84 -3.00
CA GLY A 124 0.28 11.24 -1.78
C GLY A 124 -0.34 10.64 -0.51
N ILE A 125 0.12 11.12 0.65
CA ILE A 125 -0.22 10.58 1.98
C ILE A 125 -0.85 11.69 2.81
N SER A 126 -1.90 11.36 3.57
CA SER A 126 -2.48 12.30 4.52
C SER A 126 -1.49 12.62 5.65
N ALA A 127 -1.65 13.76 6.32
CA ALA A 127 -0.77 14.09 7.46
C ALA A 127 -0.85 13.03 8.56
N THR A 128 -2.05 12.56 8.88
CA THR A 128 -2.31 11.52 9.90
C THR A 128 -1.67 10.19 9.54
N ASP A 129 -1.78 9.76 8.29
CA ASP A 129 -1.16 8.51 7.83
C ASP A 129 0.37 8.65 7.84
N SER A 130 0.88 9.81 7.41
CA SER A 130 2.32 10.09 7.43
C SER A 130 2.88 10.03 8.85
N GLU A 131 2.21 10.65 9.83
CA GLU A 131 2.60 10.59 11.25
C GLU A 131 2.58 9.16 11.78
N THR A 132 1.53 8.40 11.47
CA THR A 132 1.39 7.01 11.92
C THR A 132 2.47 6.11 11.33
N ILE A 133 2.65 6.15 10.01
CA ILE A 133 3.64 5.34 9.29
C ILE A 133 5.06 5.70 9.72
N SER A 134 5.33 6.99 9.94
CA SER A 134 6.66 7.44 10.35
C SER A 134 6.97 7.00 11.77
N ALA A 135 5.99 7.07 12.68
CA ALA A 135 6.13 6.55 14.02
C ALA A 135 6.33 5.01 14.02
N GLU A 136 5.60 4.28 13.18
CA GLU A 136 5.79 2.84 12.96
C GLU A 136 7.19 2.52 12.41
N LEU A 137 7.73 3.35 11.53
CA LEU A 137 9.08 3.16 10.97
C LEU A 137 10.18 3.76 11.84
N GLY A 138 9.83 4.36 12.98
CA GLY A 138 10.78 5.00 13.90
C GLY A 138 11.49 6.21 13.31
N VAL A 139 10.82 6.98 12.44
CA VAL A 139 11.36 8.18 11.80
C VAL A 139 10.41 9.37 11.92
N ASP A 140 10.95 10.57 11.76
CA ASP A 140 10.13 11.77 11.68
C ASP A 140 9.35 11.81 10.35
N ALA A 141 8.14 12.37 10.38
CA ALA A 141 7.26 12.45 9.20
C ALA A 141 7.90 13.17 8.00
N GLY A 142 8.69 14.22 8.25
CA GLY A 142 9.44 14.92 7.20
C GLY A 142 10.56 14.10 6.55
N SER A 143 11.04 13.06 7.24
CA SER A 143 12.14 12.19 6.81
C SER A 143 11.67 10.87 6.22
N LEU A 144 10.35 10.61 6.20
CA LEU A 144 9.77 9.35 5.74
C LEU A 144 10.24 8.95 4.34
N LYS A 145 10.21 9.91 3.39
CA LYS A 145 10.69 9.69 2.02
C LYS A 145 12.13 9.19 1.98
N SER A 146 13.02 9.90 2.69
CA SER A 146 14.45 9.61 2.72
C SER A 146 14.72 8.28 3.42
N LYS A 147 13.99 7.99 4.50
CA LYS A 147 14.07 6.70 5.18
C LYS A 147 13.64 5.56 4.29
N LEU A 148 12.49 5.66 3.64
CA LEU A 148 12.02 4.62 2.73
C LEU A 148 13.00 4.44 1.57
N SER A 149 13.48 5.54 0.99
CA SER A 149 14.42 5.49 -0.12
C SER A 149 15.76 4.86 0.25
N SER A 150 16.28 5.17 1.44
CA SER A 150 17.50 4.53 1.96
C SER A 150 17.28 3.07 2.37
N THR A 151 16.13 2.75 2.97
CA THR A 151 15.81 1.39 3.44
C THR A 151 15.67 0.41 2.27
N PHE A 152 15.08 0.85 1.16
CA PHE A 152 14.85 -0.02 0.00
C PHE A 152 15.80 0.23 -1.16
N SER A 153 16.66 1.26 -1.09
CA SER A 153 17.47 1.73 -2.22
C SER A 153 16.64 2.06 -3.48
N HIS A 154 15.37 2.44 -3.29
CA HIS A 154 14.40 2.76 -4.35
C HIS A 154 13.62 4.01 -3.97
N SER A 155 13.39 4.92 -4.93
CA SER A 155 12.62 6.13 -4.66
C SER A 155 11.17 5.76 -4.35
N VAL A 156 10.69 6.12 -3.16
CA VAL A 156 9.26 6.08 -2.83
C VAL A 156 8.68 7.48 -2.98
N THR A 157 7.63 7.62 -3.78
CA THR A 157 6.96 8.91 -3.96
C THR A 157 6.03 9.18 -2.79
N THR A 158 6.53 9.87 -1.78
CA THR A 158 5.71 10.39 -0.67
C THR A 158 5.52 11.89 -0.87
N SER A 159 4.33 12.30 -1.32
CA SER A 159 3.91 13.71 -1.37
C SER A 159 2.79 13.96 -0.37
N THR A 160 2.51 15.23 -0.05
CA THR A 160 1.27 15.60 0.62
C THR A 160 0.08 15.08 -0.19
N GLN A 161 -0.97 14.62 0.49
CA GLN A 161 -2.18 14.17 -0.17
C GLN A 161 -2.80 15.29 -1.00
N VAL A 162 -3.11 14.97 -2.25
CA VAL A 162 -3.83 15.84 -3.17
C VAL A 162 -4.91 15.00 -3.86
N SER A 163 -6.11 15.56 -3.95
CA SER A 163 -7.22 14.98 -4.72
C SER A 163 -7.51 15.88 -5.92
N GLN A 164 -7.62 15.27 -7.11
CA GLN A 164 -7.91 15.96 -8.37
C GLN A 164 -9.07 15.25 -9.06
N GLU A 165 -10.07 16.02 -9.51
CA GLU A 165 -11.10 15.51 -10.41
C GLU A 165 -10.52 15.42 -11.83
N MET A 166 -10.58 14.23 -12.41
CA MET A 166 -10.18 13.96 -13.79
C MET A 166 -11.44 13.81 -14.64
N THR A 167 -11.37 14.29 -15.87
CA THR A 167 -12.44 14.13 -16.86
C THR A 167 -11.85 13.52 -18.13
N GLU A 168 -12.33 12.35 -18.53
CA GLU A 168 -11.90 11.65 -19.74
C GLU A 168 -13.07 11.48 -20.69
N SER A 169 -12.86 11.74 -21.98
CA SER A 169 -13.85 11.47 -23.02
C SER A 169 -13.55 10.15 -23.71
N ILE A 170 -14.47 9.20 -23.62
CA ILE A 170 -14.38 7.90 -24.28
C ILE A 170 -15.15 7.96 -25.58
N GLU A 171 -14.45 7.75 -26.68
CA GLU A 171 -15.04 7.65 -28.01
C GLU A 171 -15.92 6.40 -28.14
N ALA A 172 -16.89 6.48 -29.05
CA ALA A 172 -17.75 5.35 -29.34
C ALA A 172 -16.94 4.17 -29.91
N PRO A 173 -17.23 2.93 -29.47
CA PRO A 173 -16.62 1.76 -30.08
C PRO A 173 -17.01 1.61 -31.56
N LYS A 174 -16.21 0.83 -32.29
CA LYS A 174 -16.51 0.48 -33.68
C LYS A 174 -17.86 -0.23 -33.80
N ALA A 175 -18.41 -0.23 -35.00
CA ALA A 175 -19.69 -0.88 -35.27
C ALA A 175 -19.66 -2.38 -34.89
N GLY A 176 -20.73 -2.86 -34.26
CA GLY A 176 -20.85 -4.21 -33.71
C GLY A 176 -20.00 -4.49 -32.47
N LYS A 177 -19.41 -3.47 -31.83
CA LYS A 177 -18.54 -3.63 -30.66
C LYS A 177 -19.10 -2.97 -29.39
N ILE A 178 -18.72 -3.53 -28.24
CA ILE A 178 -18.90 -2.94 -26.91
C ILE A 178 -17.51 -2.70 -26.32
N ARG A 179 -17.23 -1.47 -25.87
CA ARG A 179 -15.98 -1.11 -25.21
C ARG A 179 -16.09 -1.32 -23.71
N VAL A 180 -15.08 -1.94 -23.11
CA VAL A 180 -14.85 -1.88 -21.67
C VAL A 180 -13.68 -0.93 -21.45
N TRP A 181 -13.85 0.02 -20.53
CA TRP A 181 -12.85 1.02 -20.19
C TRP A 181 -12.67 1.10 -18.66
N MET A 182 -11.45 1.39 -18.22
CA MET A 182 -11.08 1.58 -16.81
C MET A 182 -9.82 2.42 -16.66
N ALA A 183 -9.66 3.04 -15.50
CA ALA A 183 -8.43 3.74 -15.10
C ALA A 183 -7.75 2.99 -13.96
N TRP A 184 -6.42 2.89 -14.05
CA TRP A 184 -5.54 2.24 -13.09
C TRP A 184 -4.55 3.24 -12.52
N GLN A 185 -4.41 3.27 -11.19
CA GLN A 185 -3.45 4.11 -10.49
C GLN A 185 -2.29 3.27 -9.98
N LEU A 186 -1.06 3.69 -10.25
CA LEU A 186 0.12 3.03 -9.70
C LEU A 186 0.22 3.34 -8.21
N CYS A 187 0.45 2.32 -7.40
CA CYS A 187 0.62 2.44 -5.96
C CYS A 187 1.93 1.76 -5.53
N ASP A 188 2.69 2.45 -4.68
CA ASP A 188 3.73 1.82 -3.87
C ASP A 188 3.11 1.26 -2.59
N GLU A 189 3.62 0.15 -2.10
CA GLU A 189 3.22 -0.46 -0.84
C GLU A 189 4.45 -0.87 -0.03
N ILE A 190 4.46 -0.46 1.22
CA ILE A 190 5.40 -0.95 2.22
C ILE A 190 4.64 -1.88 3.16
N VAL A 191 5.08 -3.12 3.25
CA VAL A 191 4.34 -4.17 3.97
C VAL A 191 5.28 -5.07 4.76
N ALA A 192 4.88 -5.42 5.97
CA ALA A 192 5.61 -6.34 6.85
C ALA A 192 5.11 -7.77 6.66
N LEU A 193 5.98 -8.66 6.18
CA LEU A 193 5.61 -10.02 5.79
C LEU A 193 6.43 -11.07 6.52
N ASP A 194 5.74 -12.08 7.06
CA ASP A 194 6.37 -13.23 7.70
C ASP A 194 7.19 -14.07 6.70
N ARG A 195 7.88 -15.09 7.22
CA ARG A 195 8.71 -16.00 6.41
C ARG A 195 7.91 -16.78 5.34
N ASN A 196 6.59 -16.88 5.48
CA ASN A 196 5.69 -17.54 4.53
C ASN A 196 5.07 -16.55 3.52
N GLY A 197 5.40 -15.26 3.62
CA GLY A 197 4.86 -14.21 2.77
C GLY A 197 3.49 -13.67 3.21
N ASN A 198 3.02 -14.05 4.41
CA ASN A 198 1.77 -13.54 4.97
C ASN A 198 2.00 -12.19 5.65
N LEU A 199 0.99 -11.33 5.59
CA LEU A 199 0.95 -10.09 6.36
C LEU A 199 0.99 -10.40 7.86
N ILE A 200 1.87 -9.73 8.61
CA ILE A 200 1.81 -9.80 10.06
C ILE A 200 0.52 -9.16 10.56
N ALA A 201 -0.12 -9.79 11.55
CA ALA A 201 -1.40 -9.32 12.05
C ALA A 201 -1.27 -7.93 12.70
N ALA A 202 -1.97 -6.95 12.13
CA ALA A 202 -2.28 -5.70 12.82
C ALA A 202 -3.52 -5.92 13.68
N GLY A 203 -3.62 -5.19 14.80
CA GLY A 203 -4.78 -5.29 15.66
C GLY A 203 -4.75 -4.28 16.80
N ASP A 204 -5.90 -4.05 17.40
CA ASP A 204 -6.11 -3.29 18.62
C ASP A 204 -6.24 -4.24 19.83
N GLN A 205 -6.46 -3.67 21.03
CA GLN A 205 -6.63 -4.38 22.32
C GLN A 205 -7.59 -5.60 22.29
N GLY A 206 -8.44 -5.78 21.27
CA GLY A 206 -9.32 -6.94 21.12
C GLY A 206 -8.89 -8.03 20.15
N SER A 207 -7.83 -7.85 19.34
CA SER A 207 -7.61 -8.68 18.14
C SER A 207 -6.22 -9.34 18.02
N ALA A 208 -5.11 -8.59 18.19
CA ALA A 208 -3.76 -9.11 17.91
C ALA A 208 -2.70 -8.78 18.99
N ASN A 209 -3.14 -8.47 20.22
CA ASN A 209 -2.26 -7.93 21.24
C ASN A 209 -1.49 -8.98 21.99
N ARG A 210 -0.37 -8.52 22.52
CA ARG A 210 0.44 -9.28 23.45
C ARG A 210 0.58 -8.48 24.72
N ARG A 211 0.78 -9.19 25.83
CA ARG A 211 1.17 -8.57 27.08
C ARG A 211 2.67 -8.51 27.17
N ALA A 212 3.18 -7.39 27.65
CA ALA A 212 4.60 -7.17 27.80
C ALA A 212 4.92 -6.25 28.97
N ASP A 213 6.15 -6.34 29.47
CA ASP A 213 6.72 -5.33 30.34
C ASP A 213 7.39 -4.25 29.49
N VAL A 214 7.04 -2.99 29.76
CA VAL A 214 7.59 -1.83 29.06
C VAL A 214 8.22 -0.91 30.10
N SER A 215 9.43 -0.46 29.80
CA SER A 215 10.08 0.64 30.49
C SER A 215 9.63 1.93 29.84
N TRP A 216 8.96 2.80 30.57
CA TRP A 216 8.46 4.08 30.11
C TRP A 216 9.40 5.21 30.53
N MET A 217 9.76 6.07 29.57
CA MET A 217 10.58 7.24 29.83
C MET A 217 9.74 8.51 29.92
N ARG A 218 9.85 9.24 31.04
CA ARG A 218 9.30 10.59 31.22
C ARG A 218 10.39 11.53 31.73
N GLY A 219 11.09 12.18 30.81
CA GLY A 219 12.25 13.00 31.18
C GLY A 219 13.34 12.13 31.79
N ILE A 220 13.66 12.36 33.08
CA ILE A 220 14.69 11.60 33.81
C ILE A 220 14.14 10.38 34.58
N PHE A 221 12.83 10.18 34.61
CA PHE A 221 12.20 9.11 35.39
C PHE A 221 11.88 7.90 34.52
N VAL A 222 12.22 6.72 35.05
CA VAL A 222 11.90 5.41 34.46
C VAL A 222 10.81 4.76 35.29
N ALA A 223 9.68 4.43 34.67
CA ALA A 223 8.66 3.56 35.26
C ALA A 223 8.60 2.26 34.47
N ILE A 224 8.42 1.13 35.14
CA ILE A 224 8.18 -0.15 34.47
C ILE A 224 6.75 -0.57 34.78
N SER A 225 5.97 -0.87 33.74
CA SER A 225 4.63 -1.43 33.91
C SER A 225 4.29 -2.42 32.81
N GLY A 226 3.27 -3.23 33.09
CA GLY A 226 2.60 -4.02 32.08
C GLY A 226 1.95 -3.13 31.02
N ALA A 227 1.97 -3.60 29.78
CA ALA A 227 1.33 -2.97 28.65
C ALA A 227 0.71 -4.01 27.72
N TRP A 228 -0.35 -3.61 27.03
CA TRP A 228 -0.75 -4.23 25.77
C TRP A 228 0.11 -3.67 24.65
N VAL A 229 0.66 -4.56 23.82
CA VAL A 229 1.47 -4.18 22.67
C VAL A 229 0.93 -4.79 21.38
N TYR A 230 0.89 -3.99 20.32
CA TYR A 230 0.32 -4.36 19.02
C TYR A 230 0.83 -3.50 17.87
N TYR A 231 0.78 -4.03 16.64
CA TYR A 231 1.02 -3.24 15.43
C TYR A 231 -0.28 -2.51 15.06
N LYS A 232 -0.27 -1.17 14.98
CA LYS A 232 -1.44 -0.41 14.50
C LYS A 232 -1.71 -0.70 13.03
N SER A 233 -0.65 -0.69 12.23
CA SER A 233 -0.65 -1.17 10.86
C SER A 233 0.58 -2.04 10.59
N ALA A 234 0.43 -2.91 9.61
CA ALA A 234 1.52 -3.71 9.03
C ALA A 234 1.67 -3.43 7.52
N ARG A 235 0.90 -2.48 7.00
CA ARG A 235 0.76 -2.16 5.58
C ARG A 235 0.52 -0.66 5.39
N ALA A 236 1.32 -0.03 4.55
CA ALA A 236 1.13 1.33 4.10
C ALA A 236 1.08 1.36 2.57
N VAL A 237 0.10 2.05 1.99
CA VAL A 237 -0.03 2.21 0.54
C VAL A 237 0.07 3.68 0.19
N PHE A 238 0.85 3.96 -0.85
CA PHE A 238 1.21 5.28 -1.33
C PHE A 238 0.74 5.41 -2.79
N PRO A 239 -0.47 5.93 -3.05
CA PRO A 239 -0.93 6.12 -4.41
C PRO A 239 -0.10 7.21 -5.09
N SER A 240 0.45 6.91 -6.26
CA SER A 240 1.22 7.85 -7.07
C SER A 240 0.30 8.73 -7.92
N ASP A 241 0.88 9.74 -8.54
CA ASP A 241 0.20 10.53 -9.56
C ASP A 241 0.16 9.83 -10.94
N THR A 242 0.67 8.62 -11.08
CA THR A 242 0.67 7.90 -12.36
C THR A 242 -0.66 7.15 -12.55
N ILE A 243 -1.34 7.43 -13.67
CA ILE A 243 -2.59 6.81 -14.08
C ILE A 243 -2.45 6.27 -15.50
N ILE A 244 -3.00 5.08 -15.74
CA ILE A 244 -3.14 4.51 -17.09
C ILE A 244 -4.59 4.17 -17.34
N ASN A 245 -5.07 4.51 -18.53
CA ASN A 245 -6.37 4.08 -19.02
C ASN A 245 -6.20 2.78 -19.81
N ALA A 246 -7.00 1.76 -19.49
CA ALA A 246 -7.05 0.50 -20.22
C ALA A 246 -8.42 0.36 -20.88
N GLN A 247 -8.42 -0.08 -22.14
CA GLN A 247 -9.65 -0.33 -22.88
C GLN A 247 -9.56 -1.55 -23.79
N ALA A 248 -10.70 -2.19 -24.04
CA ALA A 248 -10.82 -3.29 -24.97
C ALA A 248 -12.22 -3.32 -25.61
N ASP A 249 -12.27 -3.61 -26.90
CA ASP A 249 -13.51 -3.73 -27.67
C ASP A 249 -13.86 -5.22 -27.89
N PHE A 250 -15.09 -5.59 -27.54
CA PHE A 250 -15.63 -6.95 -27.68
C PHE A 250 -16.79 -6.96 -28.65
N ASP A 251 -17.05 -8.09 -29.30
CA ASP A 251 -18.26 -8.24 -30.11
C ASP A 251 -19.52 -8.05 -29.26
N ALA A 252 -20.45 -7.27 -29.78
CA ALA A 252 -21.78 -7.16 -29.20
C ALA A 252 -22.47 -8.53 -29.34
N VAL A 253 -22.77 -9.17 -28.21
CA VAL A 253 -23.58 -10.40 -28.21
C VAL A 253 -24.98 -10.01 -28.66
N ARG A 254 -25.40 -10.53 -29.82
CA ARG A 254 -26.76 -10.38 -30.35
C ARG A 254 -27.75 -11.23 -29.58
#